data_AF-A0A4V2URZ4-F1
#
_entry.id   AF-A0A4V2URZ4-F1
#
_cell.length_a   1.000
_cell.length_b   1.000
_cell.length_c   1.000
_cell.angle_alpha   90.00
_cell.angle_beta   90.00
_cell.angle_gamma   90.00
#
_symmetry.space_group_name_H-M   'P 1'
#
loop_
_entity.id
_entity.type
_entity.pdbx_description
1 polymer ?
#
loop_
_entity_poly.entity_id
_entity_poly.type
_entity_poly.pdbx_seq_one_letter_code
_entity_poly.pdbx_strand_id
1 'polypeptide(L)'
;MSQSNKTPSNSNKERASVLGSKASVTVEAALVIPIFLFAVLSLVYLLEIQAIRTSIKQGMQSAAKRAAEETVMFPAVNVIKFERDIVESVGAGRMDKSILSGGSSGLSCAKTYMSPLSGEIYAVVEYSIRLPFPEFTNLTAKFQDEMKVKAWTGYSKRDGNQEEGKIVYITDTGLVYHEDYQCSYLQLSIQFVPYSELSGMRNEGGGKYYKCEKCVHGDSFAGVYITTTGGKYHNSLSCSGLKRTIYAVKKSETGIRAGCSRCSK
;
A
#
# COMPACT_ATOMS: atom_id res chain seq x y z
N MET A 1 44.38 -112.28 17.83
CA MET A 1 45.10 -111.53 18.89
C MET A 1 45.60 -110.26 18.24
N SER A 2 45.31 -109.02 18.64
CA SER A 2 44.91 -108.45 19.92
C SER A 2 44.04 -107.22 19.65
N GLN A 3 43.07 -106.93 20.53
CA GLN A 3 42.36 -105.65 20.59
C GLN A 3 43.30 -104.56 21.11
N SER A 4 43.08 -103.30 20.72
CA SER A 4 43.34 -102.16 21.60
C SER A 4 42.42 -100.99 21.25
N ASN A 5 41.45 -100.76 22.12
CA ASN A 5 40.71 -99.51 22.26
C ASN A 5 41.66 -98.33 22.57
N LYS A 6 41.48 -97.20 21.90
CA LYS A 6 41.87 -95.86 22.39
C LYS A 6 40.90 -94.80 21.82
N THR A 7 39.93 -94.39 22.61
CA THR A 7 39.47 -92.99 22.68
C THR A 7 40.54 -92.16 23.43
N PRO A 8 40.56 -90.81 23.43
CA PRO A 8 39.72 -89.80 22.75
C PRO A 8 40.55 -88.65 22.08
N SER A 9 39.92 -87.64 21.48
CA SER A 9 40.09 -86.25 21.95
C SER A 9 38.97 -85.37 21.41
N ASN A 10 38.30 -84.70 22.35
CA ASN A 10 37.23 -83.76 22.09
C ASN A 10 37.86 -82.49 21.51
N SER A 11 37.82 -82.33 20.18
CA SER A 11 38.26 -81.08 19.56
C SER A 11 37.23 -80.01 19.92
N ASN A 12 37.59 -79.14 20.86
CA ASN A 12 36.92 -77.86 21.06
C ASN A 12 37.02 -77.08 19.75
N LYS A 13 36.04 -77.26 18.87
CA LYS A 13 35.81 -76.33 17.76
C LYS A 13 35.29 -75.07 18.43
N GLU A 14 36.17 -74.12 18.66
CA GLU A 14 35.79 -72.73 18.91
C GLU A 14 34.89 -72.30 17.75
N ARG A 15 33.59 -72.34 17.99
CA ARG A 15 32.62 -71.70 17.13
C ARG A 15 32.88 -70.22 17.24
N ALA A 16 33.37 -69.61 16.17
CA ALA A 16 33.23 -68.17 15.96
C ALA A 16 31.74 -67.86 15.70
N SER A 17 30.89 -68.03 16.73
CA SER A 17 29.55 -67.46 16.70
C SER A 17 29.66 -65.99 17.09
N VAL A 18 29.93 -65.13 16.11
CA VAL A 18 29.55 -63.72 16.21
C VAL A 18 28.04 -63.66 15.95
N LEU A 19 27.25 -64.04 16.96
CA LEU A 19 25.84 -63.73 17.00
C LEU A 19 25.68 -62.51 17.91
N GLY A 20 25.94 -61.34 17.33
CA GLY A 20 25.80 -60.06 18.00
C GLY A 20 25.24 -59.05 17.02
N SER A 21 23.91 -58.96 16.93
CA SER A 21 23.23 -57.89 16.18
C SER A 21 23.52 -56.55 16.86
N LYS A 22 24.62 -55.90 16.45
CA LYS A 22 25.02 -54.54 16.87
C LYS A 22 25.68 -53.76 15.73
N ALA A 23 25.19 -53.95 14.51
CA ALA A 23 25.55 -53.15 13.34
C ALA A 23 24.45 -52.13 12.97
N SER A 24 23.59 -51.70 13.92
CA SER A 24 22.48 -50.79 13.60
C SER A 24 22.92 -49.34 13.43
N VAL A 25 23.95 -48.88 14.15
CA VAL A 25 24.40 -47.48 14.13
C VAL A 25 24.84 -47.03 12.73
N THR A 26 25.51 -47.89 11.96
CA THR A 26 25.95 -47.55 10.59
C THR A 26 24.80 -47.55 9.59
N VAL A 27 23.84 -48.47 9.72
CA VAL A 27 22.64 -48.53 8.86
C VAL A 27 21.70 -47.35 9.15
N GLU A 28 21.51 -47.03 10.43
CA GLU A 28 20.76 -45.85 10.87
C GLU A 28 21.42 -44.57 10.35
N ALA A 29 22.72 -44.39 10.53
CA ALA A 29 23.44 -43.22 10.01
C ALA A 29 23.39 -43.13 8.47
N ALA A 30 23.48 -44.26 7.76
CA ALA A 30 23.42 -44.31 6.30
C ALA A 30 22.06 -43.88 5.73
N LEU A 31 20.97 -44.02 6.49
CA LEU A 31 19.64 -43.55 6.10
C LEU A 31 19.32 -42.14 6.63
N VAL A 32 19.72 -41.85 7.86
CA VAL A 32 19.43 -40.57 8.52
C VAL A 32 20.13 -39.40 7.82
N ILE A 33 21.41 -39.56 7.42
CA ILE A 33 22.17 -38.47 6.79
C ILE A 33 21.53 -38.04 5.46
N PRO A 34 21.23 -38.93 4.50
CA PRO A 34 20.58 -38.54 3.24
C PRO A 34 19.20 -37.91 3.43
N ILE A 35 18.38 -38.43 4.34
CA ILE A 35 17.05 -37.88 4.63
C ILE A 35 17.16 -36.48 5.22
N PHE A 36 18.07 -36.29 6.17
CA PHE A 36 18.33 -34.99 6.77
C PHE A 36 18.81 -33.97 5.73
N LEU A 37 19.79 -34.33 4.89
CA LEU A 37 20.26 -33.46 3.82
C LEU A 37 19.16 -33.14 2.81
N PHE A 38 18.34 -34.12 2.43
CA PHE A 38 17.18 -33.91 1.57
C PHE A 38 16.18 -32.92 2.18
N ALA A 39 15.91 -33.03 3.47
CA ALA A 39 15.04 -32.10 4.19
C ALA A 39 15.60 -30.68 4.21
N VAL A 40 16.91 -30.52 4.46
CA VAL A 40 17.59 -29.22 4.42
C VAL A 40 17.55 -28.61 3.02
N LEU A 41 17.84 -29.40 1.97
CA LEU A 41 17.76 -28.95 0.58
C LEU A 41 16.34 -28.53 0.19
N SER A 42 15.34 -29.30 0.63
CA SER A 42 13.93 -28.97 0.42
C SER A 42 13.55 -27.65 1.11
N LEU A 43 14.04 -27.41 2.34
CA LEU A 43 13.83 -26.14 3.05
C LEU A 43 14.47 -24.97 2.30
N VAL A 44 15.74 -25.08 1.90
CA VAL A 44 16.43 -24.03 1.13
C VAL A 44 15.68 -23.73 -0.17
N TYR A 45 15.20 -24.77 -0.85
CA TYR A 45 14.45 -24.61 -2.08
C TYR A 45 13.08 -23.96 -1.87
N LEU A 46 12.38 -24.27 -0.77
CA LEU A 46 11.16 -23.57 -0.37
C LEU A 46 11.44 -22.08 -0.12
N LEU A 47 12.55 -21.74 0.53
CA LEU A 47 12.94 -20.34 0.76
C LEU A 47 13.20 -19.61 -0.56
N GLU A 48 13.88 -20.24 -1.53
CA GLU A 48 14.08 -19.68 -2.87
C GLU A 48 12.76 -19.40 -3.60
N ILE A 49 11.80 -20.34 -3.56
CA ILE A 49 10.46 -20.13 -4.11
C ILE A 49 9.80 -18.91 -3.44
N GLN A 50 9.83 -18.82 -2.11
CA GLN A 50 9.23 -17.69 -1.40
C GLN A 50 9.94 -16.36 -1.68
N ALA A 51 11.27 -16.38 -1.86
CA ALA A 51 12.05 -15.20 -2.20
C ALA A 51 11.65 -14.63 -3.57
N ILE A 52 11.50 -15.49 -4.58
CA ILE A 52 11.02 -15.08 -5.92
C ILE A 52 9.58 -14.60 -5.86
N ARG A 53 8.70 -15.36 -5.19
CA ARG A 53 7.29 -14.99 -5.06
C ARG A 53 7.11 -13.64 -4.38
N THR A 54 7.89 -13.37 -3.33
CA THR A 54 7.92 -12.07 -2.66
C THR A 54 8.42 -10.97 -3.58
N SER A 55 9.49 -11.23 -4.34
CA SER A 55 10.05 -10.27 -5.29
C SER A 55 9.03 -9.90 -6.38
N ILE A 56 8.38 -10.89 -6.99
CA ILE A 56 7.34 -10.68 -8.00
C ILE A 56 6.16 -9.91 -7.41
N LYS A 57 5.68 -10.26 -6.21
CA LYS A 57 4.60 -9.52 -5.53
C LYS A 57 4.97 -8.07 -5.25
N GLN A 58 6.21 -7.79 -4.84
CA GLN A 58 6.68 -6.41 -4.64
C GLN A 58 6.73 -5.63 -5.96
N GLY A 59 7.22 -6.25 -7.04
CA GLY A 59 7.23 -5.61 -8.36
C GLY A 59 5.82 -5.37 -8.90
N MET A 60 4.93 -6.33 -8.72
CA MET A 60 3.51 -6.24 -9.04
C MET A 60 2.81 -5.11 -8.27
N GLN A 61 3.12 -4.92 -6.98
CA GLN A 61 2.62 -3.77 -6.21
C GLN A 61 3.15 -2.44 -6.75
N SER A 62 4.43 -2.37 -7.12
CA SER A 62 5.01 -1.17 -7.74
C SER A 62 4.35 -0.86 -9.09
N ALA A 63 4.17 -1.86 -9.95
CA ALA A 63 3.53 -1.70 -11.25
C ALA A 63 2.04 -1.32 -11.11
N ALA A 64 1.33 -1.91 -10.15
CA ALA A 64 -0.06 -1.58 -9.86
C ALA A 64 -0.22 -0.14 -9.39
N LYS A 65 0.72 0.38 -8.60
CA LYS A 65 0.72 1.80 -8.20
C LYS A 65 0.88 2.72 -9.42
N ARG A 66 1.87 2.46 -10.29
CA ARG A 66 2.07 3.25 -11.52
C ARG A 66 0.84 3.19 -12.42
N ALA A 67 0.31 1.99 -12.65
CA ALA A 67 -0.91 1.81 -13.43
C ALA A 67 -2.08 2.59 -12.83
N ALA A 68 -2.26 2.56 -11.51
CA ALA A 68 -3.32 3.31 -10.83
C ALA A 68 -3.19 4.83 -11.02
N GLU A 69 -1.98 5.38 -11.06
CA GLU A 69 -1.74 6.80 -11.34
C GLU A 69 -2.04 7.14 -12.82
N GLU A 70 -1.67 6.26 -13.75
CA GLU A 70 -1.86 6.48 -15.19
C GLU A 70 -3.32 6.40 -15.65
N THR A 71 -4.17 5.69 -14.90
CA THR A 71 -5.60 5.59 -15.21
C THR A 71 -6.32 6.94 -15.29
N VAL A 72 -5.76 8.00 -14.68
CA VAL A 72 -6.29 9.37 -14.78
C VAL A 72 -6.30 9.87 -16.23
N MET A 73 -5.28 9.50 -17.01
CA MET A 73 -5.15 9.92 -18.40
C MET A 73 -5.87 8.98 -19.36
N PHE A 74 -5.84 7.68 -19.07
CA PHE A 74 -6.46 6.65 -19.90
C PHE A 74 -7.09 5.57 -19.02
N PRO A 75 -8.42 5.37 -19.05
CA PRO A 75 -9.14 4.51 -18.10
C PRO A 75 -9.02 3.01 -18.46
N ALA A 76 -7.81 2.55 -18.77
CA ALA A 76 -7.50 1.16 -19.04
C ALA A 76 -6.03 0.86 -18.71
N VAL A 77 -5.75 -0.40 -18.40
CA VAL A 77 -4.40 -0.86 -18.04
C VAL A 77 -3.69 -1.36 -19.27
N ASN A 78 -2.52 -0.80 -19.57
CA ASN A 78 -1.64 -1.33 -20.60
C ASN A 78 -0.87 -2.53 -20.02
N VAL A 79 -1.30 -3.74 -20.38
CA VAL A 79 -0.74 -5.00 -19.87
C VAL A 79 0.74 -5.17 -20.21
N ILE A 80 1.17 -4.79 -21.42
CA ILE A 80 2.57 -4.92 -21.85
C ILE A 80 3.46 -3.99 -21.01
N LYS A 81 3.00 -2.76 -20.76
CA LYS A 81 3.71 -1.82 -19.89
C LYS A 81 3.74 -2.31 -18.45
N PHE A 82 2.62 -2.84 -17.95
CA PHE A 82 2.51 -3.39 -16.61
C PHE A 82 3.52 -4.51 -16.36
N GLU A 83 3.65 -5.45 -17.29
CA GLU A 83 4.64 -6.54 -17.20
C GLU A 83 6.08 -6.00 -17.18
N ARG A 84 6.39 -5.03 -18.06
CA ARG A 84 7.69 -4.36 -18.08
C ARG A 84 8.00 -3.64 -16.77
N ASP A 85 7.03 -2.97 -16.18
CA ASP A 85 7.18 -2.27 -14.89
C ASP A 85 7.49 -3.25 -13.75
N ILE A 86 6.95 -4.47 -13.79
CA ILE A 86 7.32 -5.55 -12.85
C ILE A 86 8.78 -5.97 -13.07
N VAL A 87 9.15 -6.28 -14.31
CA VAL A 87 10.52 -6.72 -14.64
C VAL A 87 11.56 -5.66 -14.26
N GLU A 88 11.25 -4.39 -14.50
CA GLU A 88 12.13 -3.27 -14.14
C GLU A 88 12.26 -3.12 -12.61
N SER A 89 11.15 -3.22 -11.87
CA SER A 89 11.17 -3.08 -10.40
C SER A 89 11.84 -4.25 -9.68
N VAL A 90 11.72 -5.48 -10.20
CA VAL A 90 12.41 -6.66 -9.66
C VAL A 90 13.87 -6.73 -10.13
N GLY A 91 14.14 -6.28 -11.35
CA GLY A 91 15.42 -6.33 -12.03
C GLY A 91 15.59 -7.58 -12.89
N ALA A 92 15.64 -7.38 -14.22
CA ALA A 92 15.77 -8.47 -15.21
C ALA A 92 16.94 -9.41 -14.93
N GLY A 93 18.14 -8.86 -14.66
CA GLY A 93 19.33 -9.67 -14.38
C GLY A 93 19.23 -10.54 -13.11
N ARG A 94 18.40 -10.17 -12.13
CA ARG A 94 18.09 -11.01 -10.97
C ARG A 94 17.15 -12.14 -11.35
N MET A 95 16.12 -11.84 -12.16
CA MET A 95 15.14 -12.82 -12.61
C MET A 95 15.76 -13.88 -13.51
N ASP A 96 16.63 -13.49 -14.44
CA ASP A 96 17.30 -14.40 -15.37
C ASP A 96 18.23 -15.41 -14.68
N LYS A 97 18.80 -15.01 -13.53
CA LYS A 97 19.67 -15.87 -12.70
C LYS A 97 18.91 -16.68 -11.65
N SER A 98 17.59 -16.50 -11.55
CA SER A 98 16.74 -17.15 -10.54
C SER A 98 16.18 -18.49 -11.03
N ILE A 99 15.46 -19.22 -10.17
CA ILE A 99 14.74 -20.46 -10.54
C ILE A 99 13.45 -20.21 -11.36
N LEU A 100 13.17 -18.96 -11.73
CA LEU A 100 12.06 -18.59 -12.61
C LEU A 100 12.30 -19.11 -14.04
N SER A 101 11.36 -19.89 -14.57
CA SER A 101 11.38 -20.37 -15.94
C SER A 101 11.20 -19.22 -16.92
N GLY A 102 12.11 -19.07 -17.89
CA GLY A 102 12.08 -17.96 -18.84
C GLY A 102 12.61 -16.63 -18.32
N GLY A 103 13.10 -16.57 -17.08
CA GLY A 103 13.73 -15.37 -16.51
C GLY A 103 12.79 -14.15 -16.55
N SER A 104 13.31 -13.01 -16.99
CA SER A 104 12.52 -11.78 -17.14
C SER A 104 11.36 -11.90 -18.14
N SER A 105 11.47 -12.80 -19.11
CA SER A 105 10.45 -13.04 -20.15
C SER A 105 9.46 -14.15 -19.74
N GLY A 106 9.57 -14.68 -18.52
CA GLY A 106 8.74 -15.76 -18.01
C GLY A 106 7.45 -15.33 -17.31
N LEU A 107 7.21 -14.02 -17.21
CA LEU A 107 5.98 -13.47 -16.63
C LEU A 107 4.91 -13.32 -17.70
N SER A 108 3.65 -13.53 -17.32
CA SER A 108 2.49 -13.19 -18.14
C SER A 108 1.50 -12.40 -17.32
N CYS A 109 1.18 -11.19 -17.77
CA CYS A 109 0.16 -10.34 -17.15
C CYS A 109 -1.17 -10.31 -17.92
N ALA A 110 -1.38 -11.22 -18.88
CA ALA A 110 -2.50 -11.19 -19.84
C ALA A 110 -3.90 -11.14 -19.21
N LYS A 111 -4.05 -11.65 -17.97
CA LYS A 111 -5.31 -11.65 -17.22
C LYS A 111 -5.55 -10.36 -16.41
N THR A 112 -4.63 -9.40 -16.47
CA THR A 112 -4.76 -8.12 -15.77
C THR A 112 -5.77 -7.22 -16.49
N TYR A 113 -6.72 -6.66 -15.74
CA TYR A 113 -7.73 -5.75 -16.29
C TYR A 113 -8.16 -4.70 -15.27
N MET A 114 -8.87 -3.67 -15.77
CA MET A 114 -9.51 -2.66 -14.94
C MET A 114 -11.02 -2.78 -15.08
N SER A 115 -11.74 -2.77 -13.95
CA SER A 115 -13.19 -2.69 -13.92
C SER A 115 -13.64 -1.25 -14.19
N PRO A 116 -14.40 -0.99 -15.27
CA PRO A 116 -14.90 0.36 -15.58
C PRO A 116 -15.88 0.87 -14.52
N LEU A 117 -16.62 -0.04 -13.87
CA LEU A 117 -17.67 0.28 -12.90
C LEU A 117 -17.09 0.63 -11.54
N SER A 118 -16.20 -0.21 -11.02
CA SER A 118 -15.63 -0.01 -9.69
C SER A 118 -14.37 0.85 -9.71
N GLY A 119 -13.76 1.08 -10.88
CA GLY A 119 -12.46 1.75 -11.02
C GLY A 119 -11.35 1.00 -10.27
N GLU A 120 -11.46 -0.32 -10.17
CA GLU A 120 -10.46 -1.18 -9.53
C GLU A 120 -9.65 -1.91 -10.60
N ILE A 121 -8.34 -1.99 -10.38
CA ILE A 121 -7.40 -2.77 -11.18
C ILE A 121 -7.26 -4.14 -10.53
N TYR A 122 -7.52 -5.17 -11.30
CA TYR A 122 -7.29 -6.57 -10.97
C TYR A 122 -6.01 -7.00 -11.66
N ALA A 123 -4.91 -7.02 -10.92
CA ALA A 123 -3.62 -7.42 -11.45
C ALA A 123 -3.41 -8.91 -11.18
N VAL A 124 -3.06 -9.65 -12.24
CA VAL A 124 -2.83 -11.09 -12.24
C VAL A 124 -1.52 -11.35 -12.97
N VAL A 125 -0.60 -12.04 -12.29
CA VAL A 125 0.71 -12.42 -12.84
C VAL A 125 0.83 -13.94 -12.79
N GLU A 126 1.03 -14.54 -13.96
CA GLU A 126 1.26 -15.98 -14.12
C GLU A 126 2.73 -16.24 -14.48
N TYR A 127 3.33 -17.25 -13.83
CA TYR A 127 4.71 -17.62 -14.07
C TYR A 127 4.98 -19.08 -13.66
N SER A 128 6.12 -19.62 -14.08
CA SER A 128 6.51 -21.00 -13.78
C SER A 128 7.88 -21.04 -13.10
N ILE A 129 8.04 -21.89 -12.09
CA ILE A 129 9.32 -22.12 -11.39
C ILE A 129 9.88 -23.49 -11.79
N ARG A 130 11.18 -23.55 -12.07
CA ARG A 130 11.90 -24.80 -12.36
C ARG A 130 12.14 -25.59 -11.08
N LEU A 131 11.61 -26.81 -11.01
CA LEU A 131 11.75 -27.69 -9.85
C LEU A 131 13.17 -28.27 -9.76
N PRO A 132 13.66 -28.64 -8.55
CA PRO A 132 15.05 -29.05 -8.32
C PRO A 132 15.23 -30.53 -8.67
N PHE A 133 14.78 -30.91 -9.87
CA PHE A 133 14.95 -32.24 -10.44
C PHE A 133 16.00 -32.22 -11.54
N PRO A 134 16.62 -33.37 -11.85
CA PRO A 134 17.60 -33.46 -12.93
C PRO A 134 17.09 -32.86 -14.25
N GLU A 135 18.00 -32.21 -14.98
CA GLU A 135 17.70 -31.35 -16.13
C GLU A 135 16.91 -32.05 -17.26
N PHE A 136 17.00 -33.37 -17.39
CA PHE A 136 16.25 -34.13 -18.39
C PHE A 136 14.72 -34.14 -18.18
N THR A 137 14.24 -33.73 -17.00
CA THR A 137 12.80 -33.75 -16.68
C THR A 137 12.06 -32.46 -17.04
N ASN A 138 12.77 -31.32 -17.21
CA ASN A 138 12.19 -29.99 -17.48
C ASN A 138 10.92 -29.67 -16.68
N LEU A 139 10.85 -30.14 -15.43
CA LEU A 139 9.63 -30.08 -14.64
C LEU A 139 9.45 -28.67 -14.06
N THR A 140 8.29 -28.08 -14.29
CA THR A 140 7.97 -26.74 -13.81
C THR A 140 6.67 -26.74 -13.00
N ALA A 141 6.64 -25.93 -11.96
CA ALA A 141 5.44 -25.65 -11.18
C ALA A 141 4.88 -24.27 -11.59
N LYS A 142 3.60 -24.24 -11.96
CA LYS A 142 2.89 -23.00 -12.32
C LYS A 142 2.40 -22.29 -11.07
N PHE A 143 2.59 -20.97 -11.04
CA PHE A 143 2.15 -20.08 -9.97
C PHE A 143 1.33 -18.94 -10.57
N GLN A 144 0.37 -18.47 -9.78
CA GLN A 144 -0.45 -17.30 -10.08
C GLN A 144 -0.51 -16.46 -8.80
N ASP A 145 -0.21 -15.17 -8.94
CA ASP A 145 -0.39 -14.19 -7.89
C ASP A 145 -1.38 -13.11 -8.35
N GLU A 146 -2.26 -12.72 -7.44
CA GLU A 146 -3.36 -11.79 -7.69
C GLU A 146 -3.33 -10.65 -6.68
N MET A 147 -3.72 -9.45 -7.12
CA MET A 147 -3.98 -8.32 -6.24
C MET A 147 -5.05 -7.41 -6.82
N LYS A 148 -5.69 -6.67 -5.93
CA LYS A 148 -6.65 -5.63 -6.28
C LYS A 148 -6.15 -4.28 -5.79
N VAL A 149 -6.15 -3.28 -6.67
CA VAL A 149 -5.80 -1.89 -6.34
C VAL A 149 -6.87 -0.94 -6.86
N LYS A 150 -7.15 0.12 -6.11
CA LYS A 150 -8.06 1.17 -6.54
C LYS A 150 -7.31 2.16 -7.43
N ALA A 151 -7.85 2.39 -8.63
CA ALA A 151 -7.34 3.40 -9.55
C ALA A 151 -7.57 4.82 -9.00
N TRP A 152 -6.73 5.78 -9.38
CA TRP A 152 -6.83 7.19 -8.94
C TRP A 152 -7.92 7.95 -9.70
N THR A 153 -9.09 7.35 -9.90
CA THR A 153 -10.21 7.92 -10.66
C THR A 153 -11.12 8.81 -9.80
N GLY A 154 -10.65 9.24 -8.62
CA GLY A 154 -11.47 9.93 -7.63
C GLY A 154 -12.61 9.08 -7.04
N TYR A 155 -13.48 9.73 -6.26
CA TYR A 155 -14.70 9.12 -5.75
C TYR A 155 -15.83 9.34 -6.76
N SER A 156 -16.13 8.33 -7.57
CA SER A 156 -17.43 8.25 -8.23
C SER A 156 -18.50 7.94 -7.19
N LYS A 157 -19.58 8.73 -7.17
CA LYS A 157 -20.77 8.46 -6.35
C LYS A 157 -21.28 7.07 -6.71
N ARG A 158 -20.99 6.06 -5.89
CA ARG A 158 -21.64 4.76 -6.01
C ARG A 158 -23.11 4.96 -5.68
N ASP A 159 -23.96 4.35 -6.50
CA ASP A 159 -25.42 4.41 -6.44
C ASP A 159 -25.98 4.38 -5.01
N GLY A 160 -26.86 5.35 -4.71
CA GLY A 160 -27.61 5.42 -3.45
C GLY A 160 -27.89 6.86 -3.01
N ASN A 161 -29.07 7.37 -3.40
CA ASN A 161 -29.68 8.66 -3.03
C ASN A 161 -28.94 9.95 -3.43
N GLN A 162 -29.53 10.65 -4.40
CA GLN A 162 -29.07 11.94 -4.92
C GLN A 162 -29.10 13.10 -3.91
N GLU A 163 -29.65 12.92 -2.69
CA GLU A 163 -29.75 14.00 -1.70
C GLU A 163 -29.00 13.77 -0.38
N GLU A 164 -28.73 12.52 0.02
CA GLU A 164 -28.12 12.20 1.34
C GLU A 164 -26.60 12.36 1.37
N GLY A 165 -25.94 12.40 0.20
CA GLY A 165 -24.49 12.47 0.07
C GLY A 165 -23.91 13.86 -0.19
N LYS A 166 -24.71 14.94 -0.17
CA LYS A 166 -24.19 16.29 -0.44
C LYS A 166 -23.33 16.74 0.74
N ILE A 167 -22.01 16.74 0.55
CA ILE A 167 -21.07 17.29 1.52
C ILE A 167 -21.18 18.81 1.49
N VAL A 168 -21.31 19.40 2.67
CA VAL A 168 -21.34 20.85 2.89
C VAL A 168 -20.37 21.20 4.00
N TYR A 169 -19.96 22.46 4.03
CA TYR A 169 -18.94 22.96 4.92
C TYR A 169 -19.57 23.81 6.02
N ILE A 170 -19.25 23.48 7.27
CA ILE A 170 -19.67 24.24 8.45
C ILE A 170 -18.44 24.74 9.21
N THR A 171 -18.64 25.75 10.04
CA THR A 171 -17.62 26.24 10.96
C THR A 171 -18.10 26.07 12.40
N ASP A 172 -17.17 25.94 13.36
CA ASP A 172 -17.48 25.70 14.78
C ASP A 172 -18.61 26.60 15.31
N THR A 173 -18.55 27.88 14.99
CA THR A 173 -19.50 28.90 15.45
C THR A 173 -20.48 29.35 14.36
N GLY A 174 -20.47 28.69 13.19
CA GLY A 174 -21.28 29.07 12.03
C GLY A 174 -22.73 28.63 12.16
N LEU A 175 -23.66 29.56 11.97
CA LEU A 175 -25.10 29.30 11.92
C LEU A 175 -25.59 28.87 10.53
N VAL A 176 -24.71 28.91 9.54
CA VAL A 176 -25.01 28.56 8.15
C VAL A 176 -24.08 27.46 7.65
N TYR A 177 -24.57 26.64 6.72
CA TYR A 177 -23.73 25.75 5.94
C TYR A 177 -23.34 26.39 4.61
N HIS A 178 -22.21 25.97 4.06
CA HIS A 178 -21.69 26.43 2.78
C HIS A 178 -21.60 25.25 1.83
N GLU A 179 -22.04 25.42 0.58
CA GLU A 179 -21.90 24.38 -0.45
C GLU A 179 -20.59 24.48 -1.21
N ASP A 180 -19.96 25.67 -1.19
CA ASP A 180 -18.66 25.93 -1.80
C ASP A 180 -17.59 26.18 -0.72
N TYR A 181 -16.51 25.40 -0.74
CA TYR A 181 -15.36 25.56 0.16
C TYR A 181 -14.63 26.89 -0.08
N GLN A 182 -14.66 27.39 -1.32
CA GLN A 182 -14.01 28.64 -1.73
C GLN A 182 -14.87 29.87 -1.42
N CYS A 183 -15.98 29.71 -0.70
CA CYS A 183 -16.81 30.83 -0.30
C CYS A 183 -15.98 31.87 0.47
N SER A 184 -16.08 33.14 0.07
CA SER A 184 -15.38 34.28 0.72
C SER A 184 -15.67 34.45 2.21
N TYR A 185 -16.76 33.85 2.73
CA TYR A 185 -16.95 33.77 4.16
C TYR A 185 -16.06 32.70 4.80
N LEU A 186 -15.84 31.54 4.18
CA LEU A 186 -14.94 30.51 4.70
C LEU A 186 -13.47 30.90 4.50
N GLN A 187 -13.11 31.30 3.28
CA GLN A 187 -11.76 31.71 2.92
C GLN A 187 -11.65 33.23 2.88
N LEU A 188 -11.25 33.80 4.01
CA LEU A 188 -11.04 35.24 4.12
C LEU A 188 -9.80 35.65 3.31
N SER A 189 -9.95 36.64 2.43
CA SER A 189 -8.80 37.29 1.79
C SER A 189 -8.16 38.25 2.80
N ILE A 190 -7.09 37.79 3.46
CA ILE A 190 -6.36 38.56 4.48
C ILE A 190 -5.19 39.28 3.82
N GLN A 191 -5.07 40.59 4.08
CA GLN A 191 -3.97 41.42 3.61
C GLN A 191 -3.28 42.09 4.79
N PHE A 192 -1.95 42.20 4.72
CA PHE A 192 -1.16 42.97 5.68
C PHE A 192 -0.95 44.38 5.15
N VAL A 193 -1.27 45.38 5.95
CA VAL A 193 -1.26 46.80 5.54
C VAL A 193 -0.59 47.64 6.64
N PRO A 194 0.26 48.62 6.29
CA PRO A 194 0.78 49.59 7.24
C PRO A 194 -0.34 50.37 7.94
N TYR A 195 -0.26 50.54 9.26
CA TYR A 195 -1.33 51.18 10.02
C TYR A 195 -1.62 52.62 9.57
N SER A 196 -0.58 53.33 9.10
CA SER A 196 -0.68 54.69 8.54
C SER A 196 -1.65 54.79 7.35
N GLU A 197 -1.74 53.75 6.54
CA GLU A 197 -2.56 53.74 5.31
C GLU A 197 -4.00 53.28 5.56
N LEU A 198 -4.26 52.66 6.71
CA LEU A 198 -5.57 52.09 7.05
C LEU A 198 -6.71 53.13 7.02
N SER A 199 -6.41 54.38 7.40
CA SER A 199 -7.40 55.48 7.44
C SER A 199 -8.02 55.78 6.07
N GLY A 200 -7.24 55.58 4.99
CA GLY A 200 -7.67 55.77 3.60
C GLY A 200 -8.37 54.56 2.99
N MET A 201 -8.17 53.36 3.53
CA MET A 201 -8.75 52.13 2.98
C MET A 201 -10.20 51.93 3.38
N ARG A 202 -10.96 51.29 2.49
CA ARG A 202 -12.35 50.88 2.71
C ARG A 202 -12.49 49.42 2.33
N ASN A 203 -13.40 48.72 3.01
CA ASN A 203 -13.77 47.37 2.62
C ASN A 203 -14.61 47.37 1.34
N GLU A 204 -14.88 46.20 0.78
CA GLU A 204 -15.66 46.03 -0.46
C GLU A 204 -17.07 46.68 -0.37
N GLY A 205 -17.63 46.79 0.83
CA GLY A 205 -18.90 47.48 1.09
C GLY A 205 -18.78 49.00 1.35
N GLY A 206 -17.60 49.60 1.18
CA GLY A 206 -17.35 51.03 1.42
C GLY A 206 -17.18 51.44 2.89
N GLY A 207 -17.15 50.48 3.82
CA GLY A 207 -17.01 50.72 5.25
C GLY A 207 -15.57 50.95 5.70
N LYS A 208 -15.40 51.65 6.84
CA LYS A 208 -14.10 51.84 7.51
C LYS A 208 -13.72 50.61 8.34
N TYR A 209 -12.42 50.42 8.57
CA TYR A 209 -11.90 49.37 9.46
C TYR A 209 -11.79 49.85 10.91
N TYR A 210 -12.35 49.08 11.84
CA TYR A 210 -12.34 49.34 13.27
C TYR A 210 -11.45 48.35 14.03
N LYS A 211 -11.07 48.69 15.27
CA LYS A 211 -10.23 47.80 16.08
C LYS A 211 -10.93 46.48 16.41
N CYS A 212 -10.20 45.36 16.31
CA CYS A 212 -10.71 44.09 16.81
C CYS A 212 -10.57 44.00 18.34
N GLU A 213 -11.70 43.83 19.03
CA GLU A 213 -11.77 43.69 20.49
C GLU A 213 -10.97 42.50 21.07
N LYS A 214 -10.66 41.49 20.25
CA LYS A 214 -10.03 40.23 20.70
C LYS A 214 -8.50 40.20 20.61
N CYS A 215 -7.92 40.99 19.70
CA CYS A 215 -6.48 40.93 19.43
C CYS A 215 -5.81 42.30 19.38
N VAL A 216 -6.58 43.39 19.45
CA VAL A 216 -6.05 44.75 19.52
C VAL A 216 -6.21 45.26 20.95
N HIS A 217 -5.14 45.13 21.73
CA HIS A 217 -5.02 45.67 23.08
C HIS A 217 -3.87 46.69 23.10
N GLY A 218 -4.14 47.94 23.45
CA GLY A 218 -3.13 49.01 23.46
C GLY A 218 -2.83 49.62 22.09
N ASP A 219 -1.62 50.15 21.92
CA ASP A 219 -1.19 50.83 20.69
C ASP A 219 -1.08 49.86 19.50
N SER A 220 -1.41 50.39 18.32
CA SER A 220 -1.42 49.62 17.07
C SER A 220 0.02 49.36 16.61
N PHE A 221 0.33 48.10 16.24
CA PHE A 221 1.61 47.75 15.64
C PHE A 221 1.81 48.47 14.29
N ALA A 222 3.06 48.55 13.81
CA ALA A 222 3.42 49.22 12.55
C ALA A 222 2.61 48.75 11.32
N GLY A 223 2.09 47.51 11.34
CA GLY A 223 1.14 47.02 10.35
C GLY A 223 0.10 46.09 10.96
N VAL A 224 -1.06 46.03 10.30
CA VAL A 224 -2.26 45.31 10.73
C VAL A 224 -2.80 44.43 9.62
N TYR A 225 -3.56 43.40 9.99
CA TYR A 225 -4.24 42.51 9.07
C TYR A 225 -5.68 42.96 8.88
N ILE A 226 -6.09 43.14 7.64
CA ILE A 226 -7.47 43.43 7.25
C ILE A 226 -8.00 42.34 6.32
N THR A 227 -9.31 42.26 6.21
CA THR A 227 -9.96 41.43 5.19
C THR A 227 -10.72 42.30 4.21
N THR A 228 -10.85 41.85 2.96
CA THR A 228 -11.55 42.60 1.90
C THR A 228 -13.01 42.86 2.24
N THR A 229 -13.68 41.91 2.91
CA THR A 229 -15.11 41.99 3.27
C THR A 229 -15.36 42.36 4.72
N GLY A 230 -14.37 42.25 5.60
CA GLY A 230 -14.53 42.56 7.02
C GLY A 230 -14.49 44.05 7.33
N GLY A 231 -15.00 44.44 8.49
CA GLY A 231 -14.95 45.82 8.98
C GLY A 231 -13.99 46.02 10.15
N LYS A 232 -13.14 45.04 10.47
CA LYS A 232 -12.21 45.09 11.59
C LYS A 232 -10.77 44.82 11.13
N TYR A 233 -9.81 45.47 11.77
CA TYR A 233 -8.38 45.16 11.62
C TYR A 233 -7.87 44.38 12.82
N HIS A 234 -6.83 43.58 12.60
CA HIS A 234 -6.30 42.61 13.55
C HIS A 234 -4.78 42.72 13.67
N ASN A 235 -4.21 42.50 14.86
CA ASN A 235 -2.75 42.47 15.05
C ASN A 235 -2.14 41.06 14.89
N SER A 236 -2.98 40.02 14.82
CA SER A 236 -2.51 38.64 14.72
C SER A 236 -3.38 37.81 13.78
N LEU A 237 -2.74 37.01 12.93
CA LEU A 237 -3.38 36.00 12.08
C LEU A 237 -4.02 34.87 12.88
N SER A 238 -3.58 34.62 14.11
CA SER A 238 -4.16 33.61 15.01
C SER A 238 -5.38 34.11 15.77
N CYS A 239 -5.84 35.35 15.53
CA CYS A 239 -7.07 35.87 16.09
C CYS A 239 -8.27 34.98 15.70
N SER A 240 -9.10 34.61 16.66
CA SER A 240 -10.34 33.83 16.41
C SER A 240 -11.36 34.56 15.53
N GLY A 241 -11.20 35.86 15.30
CA GLY A 241 -11.97 36.60 14.30
C GLY A 241 -11.52 36.40 12.85
N LEU A 242 -10.30 35.89 12.64
CA LEU A 242 -9.73 35.58 11.33
C LEU A 242 -9.65 34.06 11.08
N LYS A 243 -9.32 33.28 12.11
CA LYS A 243 -9.25 31.83 12.02
C LYS A 243 -10.66 31.23 11.89
N ARG A 244 -10.86 30.37 10.90
CA ARG A 244 -12.04 29.50 10.79
C ARG A 244 -11.62 28.04 10.75
N THR A 245 -12.09 27.24 11.71
CA THR A 245 -12.02 25.78 11.59
C THR A 245 -13.18 25.33 10.73
N ILE A 246 -12.89 24.65 9.62
CA ILE A 246 -13.90 24.23 8.65
C ILE A 246 -14.02 22.71 8.71
N TYR A 247 -15.26 22.22 8.84
CA TYR A 247 -15.59 20.81 8.85
C TYR A 247 -16.42 20.48 7.62
N ALA A 248 -16.07 19.38 6.95
CA ALA A 248 -16.87 18.79 5.90
C ALA A 248 -17.84 17.78 6.53
N VAL A 249 -19.13 18.04 6.42
CA VAL A 249 -20.21 17.21 6.99
C VAL A 249 -21.24 16.88 5.92
N LYS A 250 -22.04 15.85 6.13
CA LYS A 250 -23.19 15.60 5.24
C LYS A 250 -24.25 16.68 5.46
N LYS A 251 -24.97 17.07 4.41
CA LYS A 251 -26.07 18.06 4.52
C LYS A 251 -27.16 17.60 5.50
N SER A 252 -27.41 16.31 5.64
CA SER A 252 -28.32 15.77 6.67
C SER A 252 -27.83 16.01 8.11
N GLU A 253 -26.53 16.17 8.32
CA GLU A 253 -25.91 16.42 9.62
C GLU A 253 -25.84 17.91 9.99
N THR A 254 -26.27 18.82 9.09
CA THR A 254 -26.22 20.26 9.38
C THR A 254 -27.28 20.73 10.37
N GLY A 255 -28.28 19.89 10.67
CA GLY A 255 -29.41 20.23 11.53
C GLY A 255 -30.25 21.37 10.92
N ILE A 256 -30.58 22.38 11.73
CA ILE A 256 -31.46 23.51 11.37
C ILE A 256 -30.67 24.67 10.69
N ARG A 257 -29.39 24.49 10.37
CA ARG A 257 -28.57 25.56 9.75
C ARG A 257 -29.09 25.92 8.36
N ALA A 258 -29.24 27.21 8.10
CA ALA A 258 -29.63 27.71 6.80
C ALA A 258 -28.46 27.67 5.81
N GLY A 259 -28.76 27.66 4.51
CA GLY A 259 -27.75 27.82 3.48
C GLY A 259 -27.15 29.21 3.50
N CYS A 260 -25.85 29.32 3.23
CA CYS A 260 -25.17 30.60 3.12
C CYS A 260 -25.69 31.40 1.93
N SER A 261 -26.06 32.66 2.15
CA SER A 261 -26.58 33.55 1.10
C SER A 261 -25.67 33.79 -0.10
N ARG A 262 -24.36 33.54 0.02
CA ARG A 262 -23.39 33.73 -1.08
C ARG A 262 -23.16 32.47 -1.92
N CYS A 263 -23.17 31.28 -1.30
CA CYS A 263 -22.77 30.03 -1.96
C CYS A 263 -23.83 28.94 -1.95
N SER A 264 -24.96 29.15 -1.28
CA SER A 264 -26.09 28.23 -1.26
C SER A 264 -27.24 28.93 -1.97
N LYS A 265 -27.50 28.52 -3.21
CA LYS A 265 -28.69 28.90 -3.98
C LYS A 265 -29.73 27.80 -3.87
#